data_AF-A0AAE1PKA3-F1
#
_entry.id   AF-A0AAE1PKA3-F1
#
_cell.length_a   1.000
_cell.length_b   1.000
_cell.length_c   1.000
_cell.angle_alpha   90.00
_cell.angle_beta   90.00
_cell.angle_gamma   90.00
#
_symmetry.space_group_name_H-M   'P 1'
#
loop_
_entity.id
_entity.type
_entity.pdbx_description
1 polymer ?
#
loop_
_entity_poly.entity_id
_entity_poly.type
_entity_poly.pdbx_seq_one_letter_code
_entity_poly.pdbx_strand_id
1 'polypeptide(L)'
;MENTLGVKIENFKFYLNMFKHLAGLLDLEISNPSEGLIWEIVELIEKAGESSQNAWLDILEEVKISEVFLKAVARCFPIQDGIVVKETRAAVYSILLPLLCPARVIVDIRSDPTPLLPALTNHTCTRVELWHHWYHPNNSTSQLRNLLSCDSLRVFRGHGTVELDRLPASLKELMIAISEDNQARSMLPLLMTQQMHLQHLEIHVTTKVSTEAITNPLPDVTTVFKKPGVSLILSNVKEGEEGWVCEVTAKLQPSQGYWRLEFPRSTDGLHCLGKITTTTITSLATNNFSPSH
;
A
#
# COMPACT_ATOMS: atom_id res chain seq x y z
N MET A 1 -24.10 -48.40 24.56
CA MET A 1 -24.91 -47.17 24.70
C MET A 1 -24.29 -46.14 23.79
N GLU A 2 -24.56 -46.26 22.49
CA GLU A 2 -24.18 -45.26 21.49
C GLU A 2 -25.49 -44.71 20.96
N ASN A 3 -25.83 -43.49 21.39
CA ASN A 3 -26.87 -42.68 20.78
C ASN A 3 -26.17 -41.48 20.17
N THR A 4 -25.41 -41.72 19.10
CA THR A 4 -24.96 -40.66 18.19
C THR A 4 -26.17 -40.23 17.37
N LEU A 5 -26.86 -39.20 17.86
CA LEU A 5 -27.79 -38.40 17.09
C LEU A 5 -27.04 -37.84 15.88
N GLY A 6 -27.08 -38.58 14.78
CA GLY A 6 -26.68 -38.15 13.45
C GLY A 6 -27.64 -37.09 12.93
N VAL A 7 -27.65 -35.92 13.55
CA VAL A 7 -28.20 -34.73 12.91
C VAL A 7 -27.19 -34.34 11.84
N LYS A 8 -27.46 -34.73 10.59
CA LYS A 8 -26.82 -34.07 9.46
C LYS A 8 -27.28 -32.61 9.50
N ILE A 9 -26.47 -31.75 10.09
CA ILE A 9 -26.67 -30.30 10.01
C ILE A 9 -26.32 -29.91 8.58
N GLU A 10 -27.28 -30.05 7.66
CA GLU A 10 -27.04 -29.86 6.22
C GLU A 10 -26.90 -28.39 5.81
N ASN A 11 -26.98 -27.44 6.76
CA ASN A 11 -26.80 -26.02 6.44
C ASN A 11 -26.21 -25.20 7.60
N PHE A 12 -24.93 -25.47 7.94
CA PHE A 12 -24.17 -24.72 8.97
C PHE A 12 -24.20 -23.20 8.77
N LYS A 13 -24.38 -22.74 7.53
CA LYS A 13 -24.47 -21.32 7.17
C LYS A 13 -25.56 -20.55 7.94
N PHE A 14 -26.67 -21.21 8.27
CA PHE A 14 -27.76 -20.59 9.05
C PHE A 14 -27.32 -20.22 10.48
N TYR A 15 -26.34 -20.94 11.03
CA TYR A 15 -25.87 -20.79 12.40
C TYR A 15 -24.64 -19.90 12.55
N LEU A 16 -24.13 -19.32 11.46
CA LEU A 16 -22.89 -18.54 11.48
C LEU A 16 -22.90 -17.43 12.55
N ASN A 17 -23.97 -16.63 12.62
CA ASN A 17 -24.07 -15.55 13.61
C ASN A 17 -24.11 -16.09 15.05
N MET A 18 -24.76 -17.23 15.26
CA MET A 18 -24.77 -17.88 16.57
C MET A 18 -23.35 -18.32 16.97
N PHE A 19 -22.57 -18.89 16.05
CA PHE A 19 -21.19 -19.27 16.35
C PHE A 19 -20.28 -18.06 16.62
N LYS A 20 -20.45 -16.95 15.89
CA LYS A 20 -19.75 -15.68 16.18
C LYS A 20 -20.08 -15.17 17.58
N HIS A 21 -21.35 -15.19 17.98
CA HIS A 21 -21.74 -14.80 19.33
C HIS A 21 -21.19 -15.75 20.39
N LEU A 22 -21.18 -17.06 20.14
CA LEU A 22 -20.56 -18.02 21.05
C LEU A 22 -19.07 -17.76 21.24
N ALA A 23 -18.34 -17.39 20.17
CA ALA A 23 -16.93 -17.01 20.28
C ALA A 23 -16.72 -15.80 21.21
N GLY A 24 -17.59 -14.79 21.15
CA GLY A 24 -17.54 -13.65 22.07
C GLY A 24 -17.92 -14.01 23.51
N LEU A 25 -18.92 -14.88 23.69
CA LEU A 25 -19.35 -15.32 25.03
C LEU A 25 -18.34 -16.22 25.73
N LEU A 26 -17.58 -17.03 24.98
CA LEU A 26 -16.50 -17.86 25.55
C LEU A 26 -15.51 -17.03 26.36
N ASP A 27 -15.23 -15.81 25.91
CA ASP A 27 -14.29 -14.94 26.57
C ASP A 27 -14.89 -14.18 27.77
N LEU A 28 -16.18 -13.79 27.67
CA LEU A 28 -16.85 -13.02 28.72
C LEU A 28 -17.23 -13.87 29.94
N GLU A 29 -17.69 -15.10 29.72
CA GLU A 29 -18.33 -15.91 30.76
C GLU A 29 -17.45 -17.08 31.26
N ILE A 30 -16.42 -17.46 30.50
CA ILE A 30 -15.53 -18.57 30.86
C ILE A 30 -14.14 -18.01 31.11
N SER A 31 -13.69 -18.02 32.37
CA SER A 31 -12.41 -17.41 32.76
C SER A 31 -11.19 -18.10 32.14
N ASN A 32 -11.33 -19.32 31.61
CA ASN A 32 -10.32 -20.07 30.85
C ASN A 32 -10.99 -21.16 29.99
N PRO A 33 -11.51 -20.84 28.79
CA PRO A 33 -12.03 -21.87 27.89
C PRO A 33 -10.93 -22.86 27.50
N SER A 34 -11.28 -24.14 27.37
CA SER A 34 -10.31 -25.15 26.93
C SER A 34 -9.91 -24.90 25.48
N GLU A 35 -8.67 -25.22 25.12
CA GLU A 35 -8.19 -25.05 23.73
C GLU A 35 -9.09 -25.80 22.73
N GLY A 36 -9.53 -27.01 23.09
CA GLY A 36 -10.41 -27.82 22.24
C GLY A 36 -11.74 -27.13 21.93
N LEU A 37 -12.33 -26.43 22.90
CA LEU A 37 -13.59 -25.70 22.69
C LEU A 37 -13.40 -24.48 21.78
N ILE A 38 -12.27 -23.78 21.93
CA ILE A 38 -11.89 -22.67 21.03
C ILE A 38 -11.75 -23.17 19.59
N TRP A 39 -11.01 -24.27 19.39
CA TRP A 39 -10.83 -24.89 18.09
C TRP A 39 -12.16 -25.30 17.45
N GLU A 40 -13.03 -25.95 18.21
CA GLU A 40 -14.33 -26.39 17.71
C GLU A 40 -15.19 -25.21 17.23
N ILE A 41 -15.25 -24.12 18.00
CA ILE A 41 -16.02 -22.94 17.60
C ILE A 41 -15.46 -22.27 16.33
N VAL A 42 -14.13 -22.15 16.23
CA VAL A 42 -13.50 -21.58 15.02
C VAL A 42 -13.75 -22.47 13.80
N GLU A 43 -13.63 -23.80 13.93
CA GLU A 43 -13.97 -24.73 12.85
C GLU A 43 -15.45 -24.67 12.44
N LEU A 44 -16.36 -24.46 13.39
CA LEU A 44 -17.79 -24.31 13.09
C LEU A 44 -18.08 -23.03 12.31
N ILE A 45 -17.38 -21.93 12.63
CA ILE A 45 -17.46 -20.67 11.88
C ILE A 45 -16.94 -20.87 10.44
N GLU A 46 -15.80 -21.54 10.27
CA GLU A 46 -15.24 -21.87 8.96
C GLU A 46 -16.19 -22.78 8.16
N LYS A 47 -16.67 -23.88 8.75
CA LYS A 47 -17.60 -24.84 8.13
C LYS A 47 -18.96 -24.21 7.79
N ALA A 48 -19.38 -23.18 8.51
CA ALA A 48 -20.56 -22.38 8.17
C ALA A 48 -20.36 -21.50 6.92
N GLY A 49 -19.15 -21.48 6.34
CA GLY A 49 -18.83 -20.82 5.08
C GLY A 49 -18.24 -19.43 5.24
N GLU A 50 -17.76 -19.07 6.43
CA GLU A 50 -17.07 -17.79 6.62
C GLU A 50 -15.71 -17.83 5.92
N SER A 51 -15.60 -17.05 4.85
CA SER A 51 -14.44 -16.98 3.97
C SER A 51 -14.00 -15.53 3.73
N SER A 52 -14.61 -14.56 4.41
CA SER A 52 -14.28 -13.15 4.32
C SER A 52 -13.20 -12.80 5.33
N GLN A 53 -12.09 -12.19 4.87
CA GLN A 53 -11.07 -11.62 5.76
C GLN A 53 -11.71 -10.62 6.74
N ASN A 54 -12.60 -9.74 6.25
CA ASN A 54 -13.22 -8.71 7.09
C ASN A 54 -14.04 -9.33 8.23
N ALA A 55 -14.77 -10.41 7.96
CA ALA A 55 -15.59 -11.03 8.98
C ALA A 55 -14.75 -11.72 10.07
N TRP A 56 -13.62 -12.31 9.71
CA TRP A 56 -12.66 -12.84 10.70
C TRP A 56 -12.03 -11.72 11.53
N LEU A 57 -11.71 -10.58 10.92
CA LEU A 57 -11.22 -9.41 11.64
C LEU A 57 -12.29 -8.83 12.58
N ASP A 58 -13.55 -8.79 12.16
CA ASP A 58 -14.67 -8.34 13.02
C ASP A 58 -14.77 -9.22 14.27
N ILE A 59 -14.68 -10.55 14.11
CA ILE A 59 -14.66 -11.46 15.26
C ILE A 59 -13.46 -11.15 16.17
N LEU A 60 -12.26 -10.96 15.62
CA LEU A 60 -11.07 -10.65 16.41
C LEU A 60 -11.16 -9.30 17.14
N GLU A 61 -11.94 -8.33 16.64
CA GLU A 61 -12.14 -7.05 17.33
C GLU A 61 -13.16 -7.11 18.46
N GLU A 62 -14.16 -7.98 18.32
CA GLU A 62 -15.24 -8.12 19.29
C GLU A 62 -14.87 -9.05 20.46
N VAL A 63 -13.93 -9.98 20.24
CA VAL A 63 -13.49 -10.97 21.23
C VAL A 63 -12.12 -10.59 21.78
N LYS A 64 -11.90 -10.72 23.11
CA LYS A 64 -10.55 -10.57 23.65
C LYS A 64 -9.64 -11.65 23.06
N ILE A 65 -8.52 -11.18 22.53
CA ILE A 65 -7.67 -11.99 21.68
C ILE A 65 -6.71 -12.81 22.57
N SER A 66 -7.15 -13.99 22.99
CA SER A 66 -6.24 -14.98 23.57
C SER A 66 -5.30 -15.53 22.49
N GLU A 67 -4.09 -15.91 22.87
CA GLU A 67 -3.10 -16.46 21.93
C GLU A 67 -3.64 -17.73 21.23
N VAL A 68 -4.39 -18.56 21.97
CA VAL A 68 -5.00 -19.79 21.43
C VAL A 68 -6.07 -19.47 20.39
N PHE A 69 -6.96 -18.50 20.68
CA PHE A 69 -7.99 -18.07 19.74
C PHE A 69 -7.37 -17.49 18.47
N LEU A 70 -6.32 -16.66 18.62
CA LEU A 70 -5.62 -16.07 17.49
C LEU A 70 -4.96 -17.13 16.60
N LYS A 71 -4.33 -18.15 17.20
CA LYS A 71 -3.77 -19.30 16.47
C LYS A 71 -4.86 -20.12 15.75
N ALA A 72 -6.03 -20.27 16.37
CA ALA A 72 -7.15 -20.95 15.75
C ALA A 72 -7.67 -20.20 14.53
N VAL A 73 -7.93 -18.90 14.68
CA VAL A 73 -8.35 -18.03 13.58
C VAL A 73 -7.29 -18.02 12.47
N ALA A 74 -6.00 -17.91 12.80
CA ALA A 74 -4.93 -17.87 11.82
C ALA A 74 -4.90 -19.09 10.87
N ARG A 75 -5.33 -20.28 11.34
CA ARG A 75 -5.43 -21.48 10.48
C ARG A 75 -6.56 -21.42 9.47
N CYS A 76 -7.67 -20.77 9.82
CA CYS A 76 -8.86 -20.65 8.97
C CYS A 76 -8.88 -19.32 8.20
N PHE A 77 -7.94 -18.42 8.47
CA PHE A 77 -7.91 -17.09 7.89
C PHE A 77 -7.61 -17.16 6.39
N PRO A 78 -8.45 -16.57 5.52
CA PRO A 78 -8.31 -16.71 4.08
C PRO A 78 -7.16 -15.86 3.53
N ILE A 79 -6.15 -16.51 2.94
CA ILE A 79 -5.00 -15.87 2.27
C ILE A 79 -4.97 -16.30 0.79
N GLN A 80 -5.54 -15.50 -0.10
CA GLN A 80 -5.52 -15.79 -1.55
C GLN A 80 -4.28 -15.19 -2.21
N ASP A 81 -4.25 -13.87 -2.41
CA ASP A 81 -3.18 -13.15 -3.12
C ASP A 81 -2.28 -12.32 -2.20
N GLY A 82 -2.39 -12.55 -0.90
CA GLY A 82 -1.73 -11.77 0.15
C GLY A 82 -2.72 -11.11 1.10
N ILE A 83 -2.19 -10.19 1.91
CA ILE A 83 -2.95 -9.48 2.94
C ILE A 83 -2.86 -7.98 2.67
N VAL A 84 -4.00 -7.29 2.79
CA VAL A 84 -4.07 -5.83 2.72
C VAL A 84 -4.40 -5.30 4.11
N VAL A 85 -3.38 -4.73 4.73
CA VAL A 85 -3.47 -4.09 6.04
C VAL A 85 -3.94 -2.65 5.84
N LYS A 86 -5.15 -2.36 6.31
CA LYS A 86 -5.69 -1.00 6.34
C LYS A 86 -5.48 -0.39 7.72
N GLU A 87 -5.33 0.92 7.78
CA GLU A 87 -5.16 1.68 9.01
C GLU A 87 -6.21 1.37 10.09
N THR A 88 -7.49 1.29 9.72
CA THR A 88 -8.58 1.00 10.65
C THR A 88 -8.48 -0.36 11.33
N ARG A 89 -7.67 -1.28 10.79
CA ARG A 89 -7.49 -2.66 11.27
C ARG A 89 -6.05 -2.97 11.65
N ALA A 90 -5.18 -1.96 11.70
CA ALA A 90 -3.73 -2.16 11.89
C ALA A 90 -3.39 -2.89 13.21
N ALA A 91 -4.14 -2.62 14.29
CA ALA A 91 -3.92 -3.24 15.59
C ALA A 91 -4.22 -4.76 15.60
N VAL A 92 -5.24 -5.21 14.88
CA VAL A 92 -5.55 -6.64 14.78
C VAL A 92 -4.54 -7.33 13.87
N TYR A 93 -4.16 -6.68 12.78
CA TYR A 93 -3.13 -7.22 11.89
C TYR A 93 -1.76 -7.32 12.56
N SER A 94 -1.38 -6.42 13.46
CA SER A 94 -0.07 -6.48 14.11
C SER A 94 0.14 -7.73 14.96
N ILE A 95 -0.93 -8.31 15.49
CA ILE A 95 -0.88 -9.54 16.26
C ILE A 95 -1.19 -10.78 15.41
N LEU A 96 -2.02 -10.63 14.37
CA LEU A 96 -2.41 -11.75 13.51
C LEU A 96 -1.33 -12.09 12.48
N LEU A 97 -0.72 -11.08 11.84
CA LEU A 97 0.29 -11.28 10.79
C LEU A 97 1.41 -12.24 11.17
N PRO A 98 2.03 -12.17 12.37
CA PRO A 98 3.09 -13.10 12.75
C PRO A 98 2.69 -14.59 12.74
N LEU A 99 1.39 -14.89 12.81
CA LEU A 99 0.86 -16.26 12.75
C LEU A 99 0.44 -16.66 11.33
N LEU A 100 0.41 -15.71 10.40
CA LEU A 100 0.09 -15.95 9.00
C LEU A 100 1.38 -16.08 8.18
N CYS A 101 1.29 -16.78 7.06
CA CYS A 101 2.40 -16.93 6.11
C CYS A 101 2.04 -16.39 4.72
N PRO A 102 1.55 -15.14 4.57
CA PRO A 102 1.28 -14.58 3.25
C PRO A 102 2.55 -14.44 2.41
N ALA A 103 2.46 -14.78 1.13
CA ALA A 103 3.51 -14.47 0.17
C ALA A 103 3.70 -12.96 -0.02
N ARG A 104 2.63 -12.17 0.14
CA ARG A 104 2.56 -10.73 -0.11
C ARG A 104 1.78 -10.00 0.99
N VAL A 105 2.30 -8.85 1.44
CA VAL A 105 1.61 -7.95 2.37
C VAL A 105 1.61 -6.53 1.79
N ILE A 106 0.43 -5.91 1.72
CA ILE A 106 0.26 -4.50 1.37
C ILE A 106 -0.12 -3.75 2.64
N VAL A 107 0.63 -2.71 2.98
CA VAL A 107 0.38 -1.83 4.10
C VAL A 107 -0.14 -0.51 3.53
N ASP A 108 -1.45 -0.30 3.62
CA ASP A 108 -2.14 0.91 3.18
C ASP A 108 -2.60 1.70 4.39
N ILE A 109 -1.73 2.63 4.81
CA ILE A 109 -1.90 3.41 6.03
C ILE A 109 -1.62 4.88 5.74
N ARG A 110 -2.44 5.76 6.33
CA ARG A 110 -2.24 7.20 6.23
C ARG A 110 -1.43 7.69 7.43
N SER A 111 -1.72 7.22 8.63
CA SER A 111 -0.92 7.57 9.81
C SER A 111 0.27 6.64 10.01
N ASP A 112 0.96 6.84 11.14
CA ASP A 112 2.17 6.13 11.55
C ASP A 112 1.98 4.59 11.64
N PRO A 113 2.78 3.78 10.93
CA PRO A 113 2.75 2.31 11.00
C PRO A 113 3.21 1.70 12.32
N THR A 114 3.63 2.49 13.31
CA THR A 114 4.26 1.98 14.54
C THR A 114 3.68 0.66 15.09
N PRO A 115 2.34 0.45 15.18
CA PRO A 115 1.77 -0.81 15.65
C PRO A 115 2.18 -2.04 14.83
N LEU A 116 2.41 -1.90 13.53
CA LEU A 116 2.71 -2.97 12.58
C LEU A 116 4.20 -3.30 12.47
N LEU A 117 5.09 -2.42 12.95
CA LEU A 117 6.54 -2.59 12.81
C LEU A 117 7.05 -3.94 13.34
N PRO A 118 6.66 -4.40 14.54
CA PRO A 118 7.15 -5.67 15.08
C PRO A 118 6.72 -6.85 14.20
N ALA A 119 5.50 -6.78 13.65
CA ALA A 119 4.93 -7.83 12.82
C ALA A 119 5.60 -7.95 11.46
N LEU A 120 6.01 -6.82 10.88
CA LEU A 120 6.58 -6.77 9.52
C LEU A 120 8.09 -6.98 9.48
N THR A 121 8.82 -6.56 10.53
CA THR A 121 10.30 -6.61 10.54
C THR A 121 10.84 -8.04 10.50
N ASN A 122 10.16 -8.99 11.15
CA ASN A 122 10.57 -10.39 11.22
C ASN A 122 9.69 -11.33 10.37
N HIS A 123 8.88 -10.77 9.47
CA HIS A 123 7.92 -11.56 8.73
C HIS A 123 8.59 -12.35 7.60
N THR A 124 8.16 -13.57 7.37
CA THR A 124 8.63 -14.47 6.29
C THR A 124 8.07 -14.11 4.90
N CYS A 125 7.38 -12.98 4.76
CA CYS A 125 6.73 -12.64 3.49
C CYS A 125 7.78 -12.25 2.44
N THR A 126 7.52 -12.60 1.18
CA THR A 126 8.48 -12.38 0.09
C THR A 126 8.36 -10.99 -0.55
N ARG A 127 7.23 -10.32 -0.31
CA ARG A 127 6.88 -9.04 -0.94
C ARG A 127 6.07 -8.18 0.03
N VAL A 128 6.64 -7.06 0.43
CA VAL A 128 5.97 -5.98 1.14
C VAL A 128 5.75 -4.80 0.18
N GLU A 129 4.56 -4.22 0.24
CA GLU A 129 4.21 -2.98 -0.42
C GLU A 129 3.77 -1.96 0.63
N LEU A 130 4.37 -0.78 0.65
CA LEU A 130 4.03 0.27 1.59
C LEU A 130 3.41 1.45 0.85
N TRP A 131 2.16 1.78 1.17
CA TRP A 131 1.41 2.88 0.58
C TRP A 131 1.10 3.91 1.67
N HIS A 132 1.66 5.11 1.55
CA HIS A 132 1.61 6.16 2.56
C HIS A 132 1.45 7.55 1.93
N HIS A 133 0.23 8.11 1.92
CA HIS A 133 -0.03 9.51 1.51
C HIS A 133 0.53 9.92 0.13
N TRP A 134 0.41 9.05 -0.87
CA TRP A 134 0.89 9.28 -2.25
C TRP A 134 0.21 10.46 -2.98
N TYR A 135 -1.11 10.42 -3.09
CA TYR A 135 -1.89 11.41 -3.86
C TYR A 135 -2.17 12.69 -3.08
N HIS A 136 -2.12 12.63 -1.75
CA HIS A 136 -2.40 13.75 -0.84
C HIS A 136 -1.28 13.83 0.21
N PRO A 137 -0.10 14.33 -0.17
CA PRO A 137 1.04 14.49 0.74
C PRO A 137 0.66 15.41 1.91
N ASN A 138 0.96 15.00 3.14
CA ASN A 138 0.80 15.82 4.33
C ASN A 138 2.17 16.09 4.98
N ASN A 139 2.25 16.96 5.98
CA ASN A 139 3.51 17.26 6.67
C ASN A 139 3.81 16.30 7.83
N SER A 140 3.23 15.09 7.86
CA SER A 140 3.46 14.16 8.96
C SER A 140 4.85 13.53 8.85
N THR A 141 5.64 13.66 9.92
CA THR A 141 6.97 13.05 10.06
C THR A 141 6.81 11.61 10.54
N SER A 142 6.33 10.75 9.65
CA SER A 142 6.07 9.34 9.93
C SER A 142 7.37 8.58 10.24
N GLN A 143 7.35 7.73 11.26
CA GLN A 143 8.47 6.84 11.65
C GLN A 143 8.66 5.67 10.67
N LEU A 144 8.55 5.92 9.35
CA LEU A 144 8.68 4.90 8.30
C LEU A 144 10.08 4.28 8.24
N ARG A 145 11.07 4.90 8.89
CA ARG A 145 12.49 4.50 8.91
C ARG A 145 12.67 2.99 9.04
N ASN A 146 11.94 2.34 9.95
CA ASN A 146 12.09 0.92 10.21
C ASN A 146 11.47 0.05 9.10
N LEU A 147 10.39 0.49 8.45
CA LEU A 147 9.81 -0.22 7.31
C LEU A 147 10.62 -0.04 6.03
N LEU A 148 11.25 1.13 5.85
CA LEU A 148 12.11 1.37 4.69
C LEU A 148 13.32 0.43 4.69
N SER A 149 13.78 -0.01 5.87
CA SER A 149 14.86 -1.00 5.99
C SER A 149 14.40 -2.46 5.82
N CYS A 150 13.13 -2.74 5.49
CA CYS A 150 12.65 -4.11 5.33
C CYS A 150 13.17 -4.75 4.02
N ASP A 151 13.95 -5.82 4.12
CA ASP A 151 14.53 -6.52 2.96
C ASP A 151 13.46 -7.10 2.01
N SER A 152 12.25 -7.36 2.49
CA SER A 152 11.12 -7.82 1.69
C SER A 152 10.35 -6.69 1.01
N LEU A 153 10.68 -5.42 1.25
CA LEU A 153 10.04 -4.29 0.57
C LEU A 153 10.33 -4.34 -0.94
N ARG A 154 9.28 -4.30 -1.75
CA ARG A 154 9.36 -4.32 -3.23
C ARG A 154 8.75 -3.09 -3.86
N VAL A 155 7.72 -2.53 -3.24
CA VAL A 155 7.00 -1.34 -3.72
C VAL A 155 6.90 -0.34 -2.59
N PHE A 156 7.30 0.90 -2.85
CA PHE A 156 7.08 2.01 -1.94
C PHE A 156 6.30 3.12 -2.67
N ARG A 157 5.21 3.58 -2.06
CA ARG A 157 4.42 4.74 -2.50
C ARG A 157 4.32 5.72 -1.35
N GLY A 158 4.87 6.92 -1.49
CA GLY A 158 4.61 7.96 -0.51
C GLY A 158 5.15 9.34 -0.82
N HIS A 159 5.26 10.20 0.18
CA HIS A 159 5.65 11.59 0.02
C HIS A 159 6.82 11.98 0.94
N GLY A 160 7.41 13.15 0.63
CA GLY A 160 8.19 14.04 1.50
C GLY A 160 8.98 13.44 2.67
N THR A 161 10.30 13.62 2.63
CA THR A 161 11.30 13.16 3.64
C THR A 161 11.47 11.66 3.77
N VAL A 162 11.16 10.92 2.70
CA VAL A 162 11.63 9.54 2.58
C VAL A 162 13.16 9.58 2.66
N GLU A 163 13.70 8.87 3.65
CA GLU A 163 15.13 8.62 3.77
C GLU A 163 15.51 7.66 2.64
N LEU A 164 15.67 8.23 1.44
CA LEU A 164 16.01 7.51 0.23
C LEU A 164 17.23 6.61 0.44
N ASP A 165 18.20 7.12 1.21
CA ASP A 165 19.40 6.42 1.68
C ASP A 165 19.12 5.11 2.45
N ARG A 166 17.91 4.92 2.97
CA ARG A 166 17.49 3.70 3.68
C ARG A 166 16.65 2.73 2.87
N LEU A 167 16.29 3.07 1.64
CA LEU A 167 15.54 2.15 0.79
C LEU A 167 16.37 0.88 0.53
N PRO A 168 15.76 -0.31 0.58
CA PRO A 168 16.49 -1.55 0.48
C PRO A 168 16.83 -1.83 -0.99
N ALA A 169 17.96 -2.47 -1.25
CA ALA A 169 18.39 -2.83 -2.61
C ALA A 169 17.40 -3.73 -3.36
N SER A 170 16.50 -4.36 -2.61
CA SER A 170 15.47 -5.25 -3.10
C SER A 170 14.24 -4.53 -3.68
N LEU A 171 14.11 -3.21 -3.45
CA LEU A 171 13.05 -2.37 -3.98
C LEU A 171 13.03 -2.40 -5.52
N LYS A 172 11.83 -2.49 -6.10
CA LYS A 172 11.60 -2.56 -7.56
C LYS A 172 10.76 -1.41 -8.09
N GLU A 173 9.82 -0.93 -7.30
CA GLU A 173 8.94 0.17 -7.68
C GLU A 173 8.99 1.26 -6.63
N LEU A 174 9.28 2.48 -7.09
CA LEU A 174 9.36 3.66 -6.25
C LEU A 174 8.42 4.73 -6.79
N MET A 175 7.44 5.13 -5.99
CA MET A 175 6.58 6.26 -6.30
C MET A 175 6.78 7.33 -5.21
N ILE A 176 7.33 8.50 -5.56
CA ILE A 176 7.53 9.64 -4.62
C ILE A 176 6.85 10.98 -5.02
N ALA A 177 6.06 11.53 -4.08
CA ALA A 177 5.33 12.77 -4.22
C ALA A 177 6.13 13.91 -3.59
N ILE A 178 6.24 15.01 -4.34
CA ILE A 178 7.02 16.20 -4.04
C ILE A 178 6.05 17.38 -4.06
N SER A 179 5.77 17.93 -2.88
CA SER A 179 4.81 19.02 -2.70
C SER A 179 5.45 20.36 -2.36
N GLU A 180 6.76 20.39 -2.10
CA GLU A 180 7.49 21.60 -1.68
C GLU A 180 8.93 21.61 -2.21
N ASP A 181 9.48 22.81 -2.41
CA ASP A 181 10.84 23.02 -2.92
C ASP A 181 11.92 22.32 -2.12
N ASN A 182 11.83 22.34 -0.78
CA ASN A 182 12.81 21.69 0.08
C ASN A 182 12.84 20.17 -0.12
N GLN A 183 11.69 19.56 -0.43
CA GLN A 183 11.61 18.15 -0.77
C GLN A 183 12.26 17.91 -2.14
N ALA A 184 11.96 18.73 -3.15
CA ALA A 184 12.58 18.60 -4.47
C ALA A 184 14.11 18.70 -4.40
N ARG A 185 14.63 19.71 -3.70
CA ARG A 185 16.07 19.97 -3.54
C ARG A 185 16.81 18.87 -2.78
N SER A 186 16.14 18.20 -1.83
CA SER A 186 16.74 17.11 -1.06
C SER A 186 16.66 15.76 -1.78
N MET A 187 15.52 15.45 -2.41
CA MET A 187 15.23 14.12 -2.93
C MET A 187 15.79 13.88 -4.33
N LEU A 188 15.66 14.85 -5.25
CA LEU A 188 16.07 14.65 -6.64
C LEU A 188 17.56 14.32 -6.79
N PRO A 189 18.49 14.99 -6.08
CA PRO A 189 19.91 14.62 -6.14
C PRO A 189 20.17 13.19 -5.64
N LEU A 190 19.47 12.74 -4.61
CA LEU A 190 19.65 11.40 -4.04
C LEU A 190 19.18 10.30 -4.99
N LEU A 191 18.08 10.52 -5.72
CA LEU A 191 17.61 9.58 -6.74
C LEU A 191 18.65 9.37 -7.85
N MET A 192 19.47 10.39 -8.15
CA MET A 192 20.54 10.30 -9.15
C MET A 192 21.81 9.62 -8.64
N THR A 193 22.12 9.74 -7.35
CA THR A 193 23.33 9.16 -6.77
C THR A 193 23.14 7.73 -6.31
N GLN A 194 21.92 7.32 -5.97
CA GLN A 194 21.64 5.96 -5.56
C GLN A 194 21.56 5.02 -6.76
N GLN A 195 22.41 3.99 -6.74
CA GLN A 195 22.32 2.85 -7.67
C GLN A 195 21.17 1.92 -7.29
N MET A 196 19.93 2.39 -7.42
CA MET A 196 18.75 1.54 -7.25
C MET A 196 18.45 0.78 -8.55
N HIS A 197 18.27 -0.53 -8.45
CA HIS A 197 17.82 -1.38 -9.57
C HIS A 197 16.29 -1.35 -9.72
N LEU A 198 15.75 -0.14 -9.90
CA LEU A 198 14.32 0.07 -10.09
C LEU A 198 13.87 -0.44 -11.46
N GLN A 199 12.65 -0.98 -11.46
CA GLN A 199 11.89 -1.33 -12.65
C GLN A 199 10.87 -0.23 -12.99
N HIS A 200 10.41 0.52 -11.99
CA HIS A 200 9.48 1.64 -12.15
C HIS A 200 9.83 2.78 -11.19
N LEU A 201 9.85 3.99 -11.73
CA LEU A 201 9.96 5.23 -10.94
C LEU A 201 8.79 6.13 -11.31
N GLU A 202 7.99 6.54 -10.34
CA GLU A 202 6.93 7.52 -10.53
C GLU A 202 7.17 8.73 -9.64
N ILE A 203 7.20 9.91 -10.23
CA ILE A 203 7.32 11.16 -9.50
C ILE A 203 6.01 11.92 -9.64
N HIS A 204 5.45 12.33 -8.51
CA HIS A 204 4.27 13.17 -8.46
C HIS A 204 4.67 14.56 -7.98
N VAL A 205 4.53 15.59 -8.82
CA VAL A 205 4.90 16.97 -8.49
C VAL A 205 3.64 17.83 -8.46
N THR A 206 3.54 18.70 -7.47
CA THR A 206 2.45 19.67 -7.38
C THR A 206 2.92 21.06 -7.81
N THR A 207 2.00 21.93 -8.23
CA THR A 207 2.29 23.34 -8.61
C THR A 207 2.88 24.22 -7.50
N LYS A 208 2.94 23.73 -6.26
CA LYS A 208 3.66 24.39 -5.16
C LYS A 208 5.18 24.31 -5.29
N VAL A 209 5.69 23.44 -6.16
CA VAL A 209 7.12 23.26 -6.41
C VAL A 209 7.55 24.23 -7.51
N SER A 210 8.49 25.12 -7.18
CA SER A 210 9.12 26.01 -8.15
C SER A 210 9.98 25.24 -9.14
N THR A 211 10.07 25.74 -10.38
CA THR A 211 10.89 25.08 -11.40
C THR A 211 12.37 25.19 -11.05
N GLU A 212 12.79 26.21 -10.29
CA GLU A 212 14.15 26.40 -9.78
C GLU A 212 14.56 25.38 -8.72
N ALA A 213 13.60 24.77 -8.03
CA ALA A 213 13.88 23.69 -7.09
C ALA A 213 14.21 22.36 -7.78
N ILE A 214 13.87 22.23 -9.07
CA ILE A 214 14.14 21.06 -9.90
C ILE A 214 15.50 21.22 -10.57
N THR A 215 16.50 20.57 -10.00
CA THR A 215 17.91 20.79 -10.38
C THR A 215 18.50 19.68 -11.24
N ASN A 216 17.88 18.49 -11.27
CA ASN A 216 18.41 17.32 -11.96
C ASN A 216 17.31 16.57 -12.72
N PRO A 217 17.64 15.95 -13.87
CA PRO A 217 16.75 15.00 -14.52
C PRO A 217 16.53 13.77 -13.63
N LEU A 218 15.50 12.99 -13.96
CA LEU A 218 15.28 11.70 -13.29
C LEU A 218 16.22 10.63 -13.84
N PRO A 219 16.64 9.64 -13.01
CA PRO A 219 17.46 8.54 -13.48
C PRO A 219 16.66 7.64 -14.42
N ASP A 220 17.33 7.00 -15.37
CA ASP A 220 16.73 5.93 -16.14
C ASP A 220 16.53 4.69 -15.26
N VAL A 221 15.46 3.94 -15.52
CA VAL A 221 15.16 2.68 -14.82
C VAL A 221 15.23 1.51 -15.79
N THR A 222 15.63 0.34 -15.29
CA THR A 222 15.81 -0.86 -16.13
C THR A 222 14.46 -1.41 -16.60
N THR A 223 14.31 -1.54 -17.91
CA THR A 223 13.08 -1.99 -18.55
C THR A 223 13.03 -3.51 -18.74
N VAL A 224 12.63 -4.25 -17.70
CA VAL A 224 12.66 -5.73 -17.73
C VAL A 224 11.31 -6.37 -18.11
N PHE A 225 10.18 -5.65 -18.02
CA PHE A 225 8.83 -6.23 -18.26
C PHE A 225 7.88 -5.34 -19.08
N LYS A 226 6.62 -5.73 -19.29
CA LYS A 226 5.62 -5.04 -20.15
C LYS A 226 5.18 -3.64 -19.67
N LYS A 227 5.68 -3.14 -18.53
CA LYS A 227 5.49 -1.78 -18.03
C LYS A 227 6.69 -1.28 -17.20
N PRO A 228 7.74 -0.74 -17.82
CA PRO A 228 8.79 -0.13 -17.02
C PRO A 228 9.25 1.20 -17.60
N GLY A 229 9.53 2.13 -16.72
CA GLY A 229 10.06 3.42 -17.11
C GLY A 229 9.78 4.44 -16.04
N VAL A 230 10.06 5.67 -16.39
CA VAL A 230 9.81 6.81 -15.52
C VAL A 230 8.43 7.38 -15.86
N SER A 231 7.58 7.50 -14.85
CA SER A 231 6.29 8.18 -14.92
C SER A 231 6.38 9.53 -14.23
N LEU A 232 5.69 10.54 -14.77
CA LEU A 232 5.54 11.84 -14.13
C LEU A 232 4.06 12.20 -14.02
N ILE A 233 3.63 12.58 -12.82
CA ILE A 233 2.29 13.11 -12.54
C ILE A 233 2.45 14.56 -12.12
N LEU A 234 1.78 15.49 -12.79
CA LEU A 234 1.74 16.90 -12.42
C LEU A 234 0.33 17.27 -11.97
N SER A 235 0.14 17.54 -10.68
CA SER A 235 -1.18 17.83 -10.09
C SER A 235 -1.35 19.29 -9.69
N ASN A 236 -2.62 19.69 -9.52
CA ASN A 236 -3.05 21.04 -9.20
C ASN A 236 -2.69 22.08 -10.28
N VAL A 237 -2.51 21.64 -11.52
CA VAL A 237 -2.26 22.51 -12.67
C VAL A 237 -3.55 23.20 -13.09
N LYS A 238 -3.51 24.54 -13.15
CA LYS A 238 -4.59 25.42 -13.56
C LYS A 238 -4.34 25.96 -14.97
N GLU A 239 -5.37 26.58 -15.54
CA GLU A 239 -5.24 27.34 -16.79
C GLU A 239 -4.20 28.47 -16.63
N GLY A 240 -3.33 28.65 -17.62
CA GLY A 240 -2.23 29.61 -17.57
C GLY A 240 -0.92 29.08 -16.97
N GLU A 241 -0.88 27.81 -16.52
CA GLU A 241 0.31 27.17 -15.95
C GLU A 241 1.05 26.25 -16.96
N GLU A 242 0.82 26.43 -18.26
CA GLU A 242 1.43 25.63 -19.32
C GLU A 242 2.95 25.76 -19.34
N GLY A 243 3.45 26.96 -19.04
CA GLY A 243 4.89 27.24 -18.92
C GLY A 243 5.52 26.42 -17.80
N TRP A 244 4.86 26.36 -16.63
CA TRP A 244 5.32 25.54 -15.51
C TRP A 244 5.32 24.06 -15.88
N VAL A 245 4.26 23.54 -16.49
CA VAL A 245 4.19 22.15 -16.94
C VAL A 245 5.34 21.81 -17.88
N CYS A 246 5.57 22.65 -18.89
CA CYS A 246 6.64 22.43 -19.87
C CYS A 246 8.01 22.42 -19.21
N GLU A 247 8.26 23.38 -18.31
CA GLU A 247 9.56 23.51 -17.65
C GLU A 247 9.84 22.37 -16.66
N VAL A 248 8.87 22.00 -15.82
CA VAL A 248 9.00 20.86 -14.90
C VAL A 248 9.24 19.57 -15.67
N THR A 249 8.46 19.33 -16.72
CA THR A 249 8.59 18.11 -17.52
C THR A 249 9.93 18.07 -18.26
N ALA A 250 10.41 19.20 -18.79
CA ALA A 250 11.72 19.25 -19.44
C ALA A 250 12.87 19.02 -18.44
N LYS A 251 12.80 19.63 -17.25
CA LYS A 251 13.85 19.52 -16.22
C LYS A 251 13.93 18.11 -15.61
N LEU A 252 12.79 17.43 -15.45
CA LEU A 252 12.74 16.06 -14.92
C LEU A 252 12.93 14.97 -15.98
N GLN A 253 13.14 15.33 -17.26
CA GLN A 253 13.10 14.36 -18.34
C GLN A 253 14.26 13.35 -18.21
N PRO A 254 13.97 12.04 -18.07
CA PRO A 254 15.01 11.02 -18.09
C PRO A 254 15.57 10.88 -19.52
N SER A 255 16.78 10.32 -19.66
CA SER A 255 17.44 10.24 -20.98
C SER A 255 16.65 9.38 -21.97
N GLN A 256 15.95 8.36 -21.47
CA GLN A 256 15.08 7.50 -22.28
C GLN A 256 13.67 8.07 -22.49
N GLY A 257 13.34 9.22 -21.91
CA GLY A 257 11.99 9.81 -21.96
C GLY A 257 10.99 9.14 -21.00
N TYR A 258 9.80 9.71 -20.91
CA TYR A 258 8.77 9.21 -20.00
C TYR A 258 8.04 8.02 -20.58
N TRP A 259 7.68 7.06 -19.72
CA TRP A 259 6.72 6.00 -20.02
C TRP A 259 5.27 6.49 -19.93
N ARG A 260 5.01 7.37 -18.96
CA ARG A 260 3.69 7.98 -18.73
C ARG A 260 3.88 9.41 -18.25
N LEU A 261 3.05 10.30 -18.78
CA LEU A 261 2.92 11.66 -18.30
C LEU A 261 1.43 11.92 -18.04
N GLU A 262 1.13 12.42 -16.85
CA GLU A 262 -0.25 12.61 -16.40
C GLU A 262 -0.48 13.99 -15.80
N PHE A 263 -1.65 14.54 -16.10
CA PHE A 263 -2.14 15.82 -15.59
C PHE A 263 -3.54 15.60 -15.00
N PRO A 264 -3.64 15.17 -13.73
CA PRO A 264 -4.95 14.95 -13.11
C PRO A 264 -5.65 16.30 -12.97
N ARG A 265 -6.66 16.56 -13.81
CA ARG A 265 -7.69 17.57 -13.52
C ARG A 265 -8.53 17.08 -12.35
N SER A 266 -9.11 17.99 -11.58
CA SER A 266 -10.03 17.66 -10.48
C SER A 266 -11.38 17.07 -10.92
N THR A 267 -11.56 16.65 -12.19
CA THR A 267 -12.78 15.97 -12.64
C THR A 267 -12.59 14.99 -13.81
N ASP A 268 -11.78 15.28 -14.84
CA ASP A 268 -11.68 14.43 -16.05
C ASP A 268 -10.23 14.09 -16.48
N GLY A 269 -9.42 13.55 -15.56
CA GLY A 269 -7.97 13.31 -15.74
C GLY A 269 -7.50 12.87 -17.14
N LEU A 270 -6.51 13.59 -17.70
CA LEU A 270 -5.89 13.25 -18.98
C LEU A 270 -4.69 12.32 -18.75
N HIS A 271 -4.68 11.19 -19.46
CA HIS A 271 -3.61 10.20 -19.42
C HIS A 271 -2.88 10.11 -20.76
N CYS A 272 -1.60 10.47 -20.80
CA CYS A 272 -0.74 10.21 -21.96
C CYS A 272 0.10 8.96 -21.70
N LEU A 273 -0.14 7.89 -22.46
CA LEU A 273 0.58 6.62 -22.38
C LEU A 273 1.52 6.46 -23.58
N GLY A 274 2.80 6.18 -23.34
CA GLY A 274 3.80 5.95 -24.39
C GLY A 274 5.10 6.72 -24.15
N LYS A 275 6.11 6.49 -25.01
CA LYS A 275 7.40 7.19 -24.93
C LYS A 275 7.22 8.67 -25.32
N ILE A 276 7.15 9.56 -24.34
CA ILE A 276 6.92 11.00 -24.58
C ILE A 276 8.26 11.73 -24.64
N THR A 277 8.48 12.46 -25.73
CA THR A 277 9.67 13.29 -25.97
C THR A 277 9.31 14.78 -25.91
N THR A 278 10.31 15.64 -25.75
CA THR A 278 10.15 17.08 -25.48
C THR A 278 9.29 17.81 -26.52
N THR A 279 9.35 17.41 -27.78
CA THR A 279 8.57 17.98 -28.89
C THR A 279 7.07 17.69 -28.79
N THR A 280 6.67 16.62 -28.10
CA THR A 280 5.25 16.24 -27.92
C THR A 280 4.60 16.98 -26.74
N ILE A 281 5.39 17.46 -25.79
CA ILE A 281 4.91 18.05 -24.54
C ILE A 281 4.26 19.42 -24.77
N THR A 282 4.86 20.29 -25.59
CA THR A 282 4.31 21.62 -25.85
C THR A 282 2.93 21.54 -26.50
N SER A 283 2.74 20.62 -27.46
CA SER A 283 1.42 20.38 -28.08
C SER A 283 0.41 19.75 -27.13
N LEU A 284 0.85 18.92 -26.19
CA LEU A 284 -0.02 18.33 -25.17
C LEU A 284 -0.43 19.36 -24.13
N ALA A 285 0.46 20.28 -23.73
CA ALA A 285 0.10 21.36 -22.84
C ALA A 285 -0.93 22.29 -23.52
N THR A 286 -0.62 22.85 -24.69
CA THR A 286 -1.49 23.85 -25.34
C THR A 286 -2.89 23.34 -25.71
N ASN A 287 -3.00 22.09 -26.20
CA ASN A 287 -4.30 21.53 -26.58
C ASN A 287 -5.22 21.23 -25.38
N ASN A 288 -4.65 21.04 -24.19
CA ASN A 288 -5.43 20.69 -23.00
C ASN A 288 -5.91 21.91 -22.24
N PHE A 289 -5.19 23.04 -22.26
CA PHE A 289 -5.58 24.26 -21.56
C PHE A 289 -6.36 25.26 -22.44
N SER A 290 -6.70 24.88 -23.68
CA SER A 290 -7.61 25.67 -24.50
C SER A 290 -9.04 25.54 -23.97
N PRO A 291 -9.81 26.63 -23.81
CA PRO A 291 -11.19 26.56 -23.35
C PRO A 291 -12.03 25.75 -24.34
N SER A 292 -12.75 24.76 -23.85
CA SER A 292 -13.83 24.12 -24.59
C SER A 292 -14.88 25.19 -24.89
N HIS A 293 -15.05 25.52 -26.16
CA HIS A 293 -16.12 26.39 -26.67
C HIS A 293 -17.51 25.89 -26.27
#